data_AF-A0A3D2XM07-F1
#
_entry.id   AF-A0A3D2XM07-F1
#
_cell.length_a   1.000
_cell.length_b   1.000
_cell.length_c   1.000
_cell.angle_alpha   90.00
_cell.angle_beta   90.00
_cell.angle_gamma   90.00
#
_symmetry.space_group_name_H-M   'P 1'
#
loop_
_entity.id
_entity.type
_entity.pdbx_description
1 polymer ?
#
loop_
_entity_poly.entity_id
_entity_poly.type
_entity_poly.pdbx_seq_one_letter_code
_entity_poly.pdbx_strand_id
1 'polypeptide(L)' 'SSSAHIEFHARIILQKFIQRSLIKISNEIIEDSFDETKDVFDLLDKAESKLYDVT' A
#
# COMPACT_ATOMS: atom_id res chain seq x y z
N SER A 1 -16.59 -19.64 -21.77
CA SER A 1 -16.41 -20.24 -20.43
C SER A 1 -15.01 -20.01 -19.86
N SER A 2 -13.92 -20.15 -20.62
CA SER A 2 -12.53 -20.05 -20.08
C SER A 2 -12.04 -18.63 -19.75
N SER A 3 -12.45 -17.60 -20.51
CA SER A 3 -11.99 -16.21 -20.29
C SER A 3 -12.55 -15.58 -19.00
N ALA A 4 -13.80 -15.92 -18.62
CA ALA A 4 -14.39 -15.46 -17.36
C ALA A 4 -13.66 -16.00 -16.12
N HIS A 5 -13.09 -17.20 -16.19
CA HIS A 5 -12.26 -17.76 -15.12
C HIS A 5 -10.90 -17.06 -15.01
N ILE A 6 -10.29 -16.69 -16.14
CA ILE A 6 -9.01 -15.96 -16.15
C ILE A 6 -9.17 -14.57 -15.53
N GLU A 7 -10.22 -13.84 -15.90
CA GLU A 7 -10.50 -12.51 -15.32
C GLU A 7 -10.76 -12.59 -13.81
N PHE A 8 -11.51 -13.61 -13.37
CA PHE A 8 -11.75 -13.87 -11.95
C PHE A 8 -10.45 -14.08 -11.17
N HIS A 9 -9.56 -14.94 -11.65
CA HIS A 9 -8.29 -15.20 -10.99
C HIS A 9 -7.34 -13.99 -11.05
N ALA A 10 -7.30 -13.27 -12.17
CA ALA A 10 -6.53 -12.04 -12.30
C ALA A 10 -6.99 -10.97 -11.27
N ARG A 11 -8.30 -10.84 -11.06
CA ARG A 11 -8.87 -9.93 -10.06
C ARG A 11 -8.45 -10.28 -8.64
N ILE A 12 -8.42 -11.57 -8.29
CA ILE A 12 -7.94 -12.04 -6.97
C ILE A 12 -6.46 -11.68 -6.79
N ILE A 13 -5.62 -11.90 -7.80
CA ILE A 13 -4.19 -11.57 -7.73
C ILE A 13 -4.00 -10.07 -7.50
N LEU A 14 -4.75 -9.23 -8.22
CA LEU A 14 -4.72 -7.78 -8.05
C LEU A 14 -5.15 -7.36 -6.64
N GLN A 15 -6.25 -7.89 -6.13
CA GLN A 15 -6.70 -7.62 -4.76
C GLN A 15 -5.63 -8.01 -3.73
N LYS A 16 -5.00 -9.18 -3.91
CA LYS A 16 -3.93 -9.64 -3.02
C LYS A 16 -2.67 -8.79 -3.15
N PHE A 17 -2.37 -8.25 -4.34
CA PHE A 17 -1.29 -7.30 -4.54
C PHE A 17 -1.53 -6.01 -3.75
N ILE A 18 -2.70 -5.39 -3.89
CA ILE A 18 -3.07 -4.17 -3.16
C ILE A 18 -2.95 -4.39 -1.65
N GLN A 19 -3.48 -5.51 -1.14
CA GLN A 19 -3.37 -5.85 0.28
C GLN A 19 -1.92 -5.92 0.76
N ARG A 20 -1.01 -6.53 -0.02
CA ARG A 20 0.43 -6.59 0.32
C ARG A 20 1.10 -5.23 0.27
N SER A 21 0.77 -4.40 -0.73
CA SER A 21 1.31 -3.05 -0.86
C SER A 21 0.91 -2.16 0.33
N LEU A 22 -0.35 -2.25 0.78
CA LEU A 22 -0.82 -1.54 1.97
C LEU A 22 -0.05 -1.95 3.23
N ILE A 23 0.13 -3.26 3.47
CA ILE A 23 0.91 -3.75 4.62
C ILE A 23 2.35 -3.21 4.60
N LYS A 24 2.98 -3.20 3.41
CA LYS A 24 4.33 -2.68 3.25
C LYS A 24 4.42 -1.19 3.63
N ILE A 25 3.52 -0.37 3.10
CA ILE A 25 3.48 1.07 3.38
C ILE A 25 3.21 1.34 4.86
N SER A 26 2.27 0.61 5.47
CA SER A 26 2.01 0.72 6.91
C SER A 26 3.26 0.45 7.75
N ASN A 27 4.03 -0.60 7.42
CA ASN A 27 5.25 -0.90 8.16
C ASN A 27 6.29 0.21 8.04
N GLU A 28 6.48 0.77 6.84
CA GLU A 28 7.42 1.88 6.64
C GLU A 28 6.99 3.14 7.43
N ILE A 29 5.70 3.47 7.44
CA ILE A 29 5.17 4.61 8.22
C ILE A 29 5.34 4.36 9.73
N ILE A 30 5.09 3.13 10.19
CA ILE A 30 5.29 2.77 11.60
C ILE A 30 6.76 2.93 12.00
N GLU A 31 7.69 2.44 11.19
CA GLU A 31 9.13 2.61 11.41
C GLU A 31 9.51 4.09 11.46
N ASP A 32 9.02 4.90 10.53
CA ASP A 32 9.26 6.34 10.51
C ASP A 32 8.65 7.04 11.74
N SER A 33 7.52 6.54 12.26
CA SER A 33 6.83 7.12 13.43
C SER A 33 7.58 6.90 14.75
N PHE A 34 8.49 5.92 14.82
CA PHE A 34 9.36 5.72 15.98
C PHE A 34 10.53 6.71 16.02
N ASP A 35 10.81 7.41 14.93
CA ASP A 35 11.88 8.40 14.85
C ASP A 35 11.39 9.77 15.32
N GLU A 36 11.61 10.08 16.60
CA GLU A 36 11.21 11.33 17.25
C GLU A 36 11.90 12.58 16.66
N THR A 37 12.89 12.42 15.78
CA THR A 37 13.56 13.54 15.10
C THR A 37 12.81 14.02 13.85
N LYS A 38 11.83 13.23 13.37
CA LYS A 38 11.02 13.58 12.20
C LYS A 38 9.86 14.48 12.58
N ASP A 39 9.62 15.48 11.75
CA ASP A 39 8.43 16.31 11.87
C ASP A 39 7.17 15.51 11.48
N VAL A 40 6.09 15.70 12.24
CA VAL A 40 4.84 14.96 12.04
C VAL A 40 4.14 15.33 10.73
N PHE A 41 4.33 16.55 10.22
CA PHE A 41 3.77 16.98 8.94
C PHE A 41 4.53 16.35 7.77
N ASP A 42 5.86 16.24 7.85
CA ASP A 42 6.66 15.53 6.85
C ASP A 42 6.26 14.04 6.78
N LEU A 43 5.97 13.43 7.94
CA LEU A 43 5.48 12.06 8.02
C LEU A 43 4.11 11.90 7.34
N LEU A 44 3.21 12.87 7.55
CA LEU A 44 1.88 12.88 6.94
C LEU A 44 1.98 12.99 5.40
N ASP A 45 2.77 13.93 4.89
CA ASP A 45 2.97 14.13 3.45
C ASP A 45 3.58 12.88 2.79
N LYS A 46 4.56 12.25 3.47
CA LYS A 46 5.15 10.99 3.00
C LYS A 46 4.14 9.85 2.98
N ALA A 47 3.27 9.76 3.98
CA ALA A 47 2.22 8.74 4.02
C ALA A 47 1.20 8.93 2.89
N GLU A 48 0.79 10.16 2.63
CA GLU A 48 -0.13 10.49 1.52
C GLU A 48 0.48 10.12 0.16
N SER A 49 1.73 10.53 -0.10
CA SER A 49 2.43 10.20 -1.35
C SER A 49 2.50 8.68 -1.58
N LYS A 50 2.81 7.89 -0.54
CA LYS A 50 2.89 6.43 -0.64
C LYS A 50 1.53 5.79 -0.90
N LEU A 51 0.46 6.34 -0.33
CA LEU A 51 -0.91 5.84 -0.56
C LEU A 51 -1.36 6.11 -2.00
N TYR A 52 -1.02 7.26 -2.58
CA TYR A 52 -1.29 7.56 -3.99
C TYR A 52 -0.61 6.58 -4.94
N ASP A 53 0.61 6.13 -4.67
CA ASP A 53 1.35 5.20 -5.54
C ASP A 53 0.69 3.80 -5.67
N VAL A 54 -0.25 3.46 -4.80
CA VAL A 54 -0.96 2.17 -4.82
C VAL A 54 -2.21 2.17 -5.71
N THR A 55 -2.78 3.34 -5.98
CA THR A 55 -4.05 3.54 -6.72
C THR A 55 -3.84 4.11 -8.11
#